data_AF-A0A9X0D399-F1
#
_entry.id   AF-A0A9X0D399-F1
#
_cell.length_a   1.000
_cell.length_b   1.000
_cell.length_c   1.000
_cell.angle_alpha   90.00
_cell.angle_beta   90.00
_cell.angle_gamma   90.00
#
_symmetry.space_group_name_H-M   'P 1'
#
loop_
_entity.id
_entity.type
_entity.pdbx_description
1 polymer ?
#
loop_
_entity_poly.entity_id
_entity_poly.type
_entity_poly.pdbx_seq_one_letter_code
_entity_poly.pdbx_strand_id
1 'polypeptide(L)'
;MQSMHCQTSDPKDIVVQLQESLQLGSGFLENPEPKTKQWIRCLAIKAKSEHRTDVVEYLRQIAPAGTTGPLLSEDLDVRRIPFPQRKNLTFSLSGGDEWKLLAERLGLSQIDIRFLDARVRNPCDVVLGTVGNHRYLSVGEFYDTLVDCELPAIADLM
;
A
#
# COMPACT_ATOMS: atom_id res chain seq x y z
N MET A 1 44.28 -1.84 -8.64
CA MET A 1 43.12 -1.87 -7.73
C MET A 1 41.87 -1.92 -8.58
N GLN A 2 41.21 -3.07 -8.64
CA GLN A 2 39.97 -3.23 -9.42
C GLN A 2 38.86 -2.43 -8.73
N SER A 3 38.31 -1.46 -9.46
CA SER A 3 37.05 -0.81 -9.11
C SER A 3 35.95 -1.86 -9.22
N MET A 4 35.40 -2.24 -8.08
CA MET A 4 34.19 -3.04 -7.99
C MET A 4 33.04 -2.11 -8.40
N HIS A 5 32.78 -2.01 -9.70
CA HIS A 5 31.58 -1.38 -10.21
C HIS A 5 30.41 -2.26 -9.77
N CYS A 6 29.69 -1.84 -8.73
CA CYS A 6 28.37 -2.37 -8.44
C CYS A 6 27.48 -2.04 -9.64
N GLN A 7 27.37 -2.95 -10.60
CA GLN A 7 26.34 -2.88 -11.64
C GLN A 7 25.02 -3.07 -10.93
N THR A 8 24.35 -1.97 -10.60
CA THR A 8 22.94 -2.00 -10.24
C THR A 8 22.18 -2.45 -11.49
N SER A 9 21.70 -3.70 -11.52
CA SER A 9 20.89 -4.21 -12.63
C SER A 9 19.67 -3.33 -12.86
N ASP A 10 19.31 -3.09 -14.11
CA ASP A 10 18.15 -2.26 -14.47
C ASP A 10 16.85 -2.81 -13.86
N PRO A 11 15.89 -1.96 -13.43
CA PRO A 11 14.60 -2.42 -12.91
C PRO A 11 13.88 -3.43 -13.80
N LYS A 12 13.95 -3.26 -15.12
CA LYS A 12 13.36 -4.18 -16.09
C LYS A 12 14.05 -5.54 -16.05
N ASP A 13 15.36 -5.56 -15.99
CA ASP A 13 16.14 -6.80 -15.92
C ASP A 13 15.81 -7.59 -14.64
N ILE A 14 15.63 -6.90 -13.52
CA ILE A 14 15.24 -7.53 -12.24
C ILE A 14 13.86 -8.19 -12.34
N VAL A 15 12.89 -7.52 -12.97
CA VAL A 15 11.54 -8.08 -13.18
C VAL A 15 11.58 -9.27 -14.15
N VAL A 16 12.37 -9.18 -15.22
CA VAL A 16 12.58 -10.30 -16.16
C VAL A 16 13.20 -11.50 -15.44
N GLN A 17 14.22 -11.28 -14.62
CA GLN A 17 14.84 -12.35 -13.81
C GLN A 17 13.84 -13.00 -12.85
N LEU A 18 12.97 -12.22 -12.19
CA LEU A 18 11.90 -12.75 -11.36
C LEU A 18 10.94 -13.62 -12.17
N GLN A 19 10.53 -13.14 -13.34
CA GLN A 19 9.63 -13.86 -14.24
C GLN A 19 10.21 -15.21 -14.68
N GLU A 20 11.48 -15.22 -15.10
CA GLU A 20 12.21 -16.42 -15.50
C GLU A 20 12.36 -17.40 -14.33
N SER A 21 12.76 -16.90 -13.15
CA SER A 21 12.99 -17.73 -11.96
C SER A 21 11.71 -18.42 -11.47
N LEU A 22 10.55 -17.79 -11.68
CA LEU A 22 9.25 -18.31 -11.26
C LEU A 22 8.49 -19.01 -12.40
N GLN A 23 9.08 -19.10 -13.59
CA GLN A 23 8.46 -19.69 -14.80
C GLN A 23 7.09 -19.06 -15.13
N LEU A 24 6.97 -17.75 -14.94
CA LEU A 24 5.73 -17.02 -15.15
C LEU A 24 5.54 -16.68 -16.63
N GLY A 25 4.31 -16.87 -17.13
CA GLY A 25 3.94 -16.52 -18.49
C GLY A 25 4.01 -15.02 -18.77
N SER A 26 4.05 -14.65 -20.05
CA SER A 26 3.88 -13.26 -20.47
C SER A 26 2.54 -12.71 -19.97
N GLY A 27 2.55 -11.56 -19.30
CA GLY A 27 1.34 -10.93 -18.76
C GLY A 27 1.00 -11.27 -17.31
N PHE A 28 1.87 -11.98 -16.57
CA PHE A 28 1.64 -12.29 -15.14
C PHE A 28 1.38 -11.06 -14.27
N LEU A 29 1.86 -9.90 -14.72
CA LEU A 29 1.68 -8.63 -14.04
C LEU A 29 0.32 -8.02 -14.31
N GLU A 30 -0.36 -8.28 -15.43
CA GLU A 30 -1.63 -7.59 -15.76
C GLU A 30 -2.81 -8.07 -14.89
N ASN A 31 -2.85 -9.37 -14.59
CA ASN A 31 -3.86 -9.96 -13.72
C ASN A 31 -3.22 -11.05 -12.84
N PRO A 32 -2.45 -10.64 -11.81
CA PRO A 32 -1.69 -11.57 -11.00
C PRO A 32 -2.62 -12.39 -10.10
N GLU A 33 -2.43 -13.71 -10.12
CA GLU A 33 -3.00 -14.61 -9.13
C GLU A 33 -2.54 -14.23 -7.70
N PRO A 34 -3.25 -14.63 -6.63
CA PRO A 34 -2.89 -14.27 -5.25
C PRO A 34 -1.42 -14.56 -4.89
N LYS A 35 -0.89 -15.70 -5.34
CA LYS A 35 0.51 -16.07 -5.12
C LYS A 35 1.48 -15.14 -5.86
N THR A 36 1.11 -14.70 -7.05
CA THR A 36 1.87 -13.74 -7.84
C THR A 36 1.88 -12.36 -7.21
N LYS A 37 0.76 -11.90 -6.64
CA LYS A 37 0.71 -10.66 -5.84
C LYS A 37 1.66 -10.71 -4.66
N GLN A 38 1.74 -11.85 -3.96
CA GLN A 38 2.70 -12.04 -2.87
C GLN A 38 4.16 -11.90 -3.35
N TRP A 39 4.51 -12.51 -4.48
CA TRP A 39 5.86 -12.37 -5.04
C TRP A 39 6.21 -10.93 -5.44
N ILE A 40 5.26 -10.22 -6.07
CA ILE A 40 5.42 -8.79 -6.40
C ILE A 40 5.70 -7.97 -5.14
N ARG A 41 4.90 -8.15 -4.07
CA ARG A 41 5.10 -7.47 -2.79
C ARG A 41 6.43 -7.84 -2.14
N CYS A 42 6.82 -9.12 -2.14
CA CYS A 42 8.11 -9.56 -1.62
C CYS A 42 9.28 -8.91 -2.37
N LEU A 43 9.19 -8.80 -3.70
CA LEU A 43 10.19 -8.11 -4.51
C LEU A 43 10.25 -6.62 -4.16
N ALA A 44 9.10 -5.95 -4.00
CA ALA A 44 9.03 -4.55 -3.59
C ALA A 44 9.63 -4.32 -2.19
N ILE A 45 9.34 -5.20 -1.22
CA ILE A 45 9.94 -5.16 0.13
C ILE A 45 11.46 -5.29 0.04
N LYS A 46 11.96 -6.28 -0.73
CA LYS A 46 13.39 -6.49 -0.91
C LYS A 46 14.06 -5.28 -1.57
N ALA A 47 13.47 -4.75 -2.64
CA ALA A 47 13.96 -3.56 -3.31
C ALA A 47 14.04 -2.35 -2.36
N LYS A 48 13.01 -2.11 -1.53
CA LYS A 48 13.05 -1.07 -0.49
C LYS A 48 14.21 -1.28 0.49
N SER A 49 14.45 -2.53 0.94
CA SER A 49 15.54 -2.86 1.86
C SER A 49 16.94 -2.66 1.26
N GLU A 50 17.06 -2.76 -0.06
CA GLU A 50 18.29 -2.53 -0.83
C GLU A 50 18.40 -1.09 -1.35
N HIS A 51 17.49 -0.19 -0.93
CA HIS A 51 17.42 1.20 -1.38
C HIS A 51 17.21 1.37 -2.90
N ARG A 52 16.59 0.38 -3.55
CA ARG A 52 16.24 0.35 -4.97
C ARG A 52 14.82 0.87 -5.22
N THR A 53 14.59 2.15 -4.95
CA THR A 53 13.26 2.77 -5.14
C THR A 53 12.82 2.77 -6.61
N ASP A 54 13.78 2.82 -7.54
CA ASP A 54 13.58 2.68 -8.98
C ASP A 54 12.87 1.38 -9.38
N VAL A 55 13.20 0.27 -8.70
CA VAL A 55 12.53 -1.03 -8.91
C VAL A 55 11.10 -1.00 -8.39
N VAL A 56 10.87 -0.37 -7.24
CA VAL A 56 9.52 -0.23 -6.65
C VAL A 56 8.63 0.63 -7.55
N GLU A 57 9.16 1.75 -8.05
CA GLU A 57 8.47 2.64 -9.00
C GLU A 57 8.15 1.90 -10.29
N TYR A 58 9.11 1.15 -10.85
CA TYR A 58 8.88 0.36 -12.04
C TYR A 58 7.81 -0.71 -11.83
N LEU A 59 7.84 -1.44 -10.70
CA LEU A 59 6.81 -2.42 -10.34
C LEU A 59 5.42 -1.78 -10.28
N ARG A 60 5.29 -0.59 -9.68
CA ARG A 60 4.00 0.14 -9.62
C ARG A 60 3.49 0.60 -10.98
N GLN A 61 4.37 0.82 -11.95
CA GLN A 61 3.98 1.19 -13.31
C GLN A 61 3.39 0.01 -14.09
N ILE A 62 3.87 -1.21 -13.82
CA ILE A 62 3.56 -2.40 -14.62
C ILE A 62 2.61 -3.38 -13.93
N ALA A 63 2.51 -3.34 -12.60
CA ALA A 63 1.61 -4.17 -11.82
C ALA A 63 0.32 -3.39 -11.46
N PRO A 64 -0.84 -4.06 -11.32
CA PRO A 64 -2.07 -3.48 -10.86
C PRO A 64 -1.89 -2.80 -9.52
N ALA A 65 -2.67 -1.76 -9.30
CA ALA A 65 -2.70 -1.08 -8.03
C ALA A 65 -3.00 -2.08 -6.90
N GLY A 66 -2.46 -1.82 -5.70
CA GLY A 66 -2.70 -2.68 -4.54
C GLY A 66 -1.81 -3.93 -4.46
N THR A 67 -0.83 -4.10 -5.36
CA THR A 67 -0.01 -5.33 -5.43
C THR A 67 1.40 -5.18 -4.87
N THR A 68 1.97 -3.97 -4.87
CA THR A 68 3.35 -3.74 -4.41
C THR A 68 3.49 -3.55 -2.90
N GLY A 69 2.38 -3.37 -2.19
CA GLY A 69 2.40 -2.89 -0.82
C GLY A 69 2.64 -1.36 -0.72
N PRO A 70 2.61 -0.81 0.50
CA PRO A 70 2.84 0.62 0.75
C PRO A 70 4.30 1.00 0.50
N LEU A 71 4.58 2.26 0.13
CA LEU A 71 5.93 2.82 0.09
C LEU A 71 6.49 3.00 1.49
N LEU A 72 5.63 3.39 2.42
CA LEU A 72 5.94 3.44 3.84
C LEU A 72 6.28 2.04 4.40
N SER A 73 6.94 2.03 5.56
CA SER A 73 7.23 0.78 6.27
C SER A 73 5.92 0.12 6.68
N GLU A 74 5.78 -1.19 6.42
CA GLU A 74 4.57 -1.94 6.75
C GLU A 74 4.32 -2.02 8.27
N ASP A 75 5.40 -1.99 9.07
CA ASP A 75 5.35 -1.98 10.54
C ASP A 75 5.20 -0.56 11.14
N LEU A 76 5.01 0.47 10.31
CA LEU A 76 4.75 1.81 10.81
C LEU A 76 3.33 1.86 11.40
N ASP A 77 3.18 2.36 12.63
CA ASP A 77 1.85 2.68 13.17
C ASP A 77 1.18 3.75 12.31
N VAL A 78 -0.08 3.56 11.91
CA VAL A 78 -0.81 4.53 11.06
C VAL A 78 -0.86 5.94 11.66
N ARG A 79 -0.81 6.09 12.99
CA ARG A 79 -0.74 7.39 13.69
C ARG A 79 0.58 8.12 13.47
N ARG A 80 1.61 7.41 13.04
CA ARG A 80 2.96 7.92 12.77
C ARG A 80 3.23 8.16 11.29
N ILE A 81 2.24 7.96 10.41
CA ILE A 81 2.35 8.33 8.99
C ILE A 81 2.70 9.83 8.91
N PRO A 82 3.73 10.22 8.13
CA PRO A 82 4.10 11.63 8.02
C PRO A 82 2.95 12.48 7.50
N PHE A 83 2.85 13.71 8.02
CA PHE A 83 1.69 14.58 7.80
C PHE A 83 1.28 14.76 6.32
N PRO A 84 2.21 15.02 5.37
CA PRO A 84 1.82 15.18 3.96
C PRO A 84 1.13 13.95 3.38
N GLN A 85 1.66 12.75 3.64
CA GLN A 85 1.12 11.47 3.18
C GLN A 85 -0.22 11.19 3.86
N ARG A 86 -0.30 11.37 5.19
CA ARG A 86 -1.54 11.18 5.95
C ARG A 86 -2.67 12.09 5.46
N LYS A 87 -2.34 13.37 5.19
CA LYS A 87 -3.29 14.33 4.64
C LYS A 87 -3.81 13.88 3.28
N ASN A 88 -2.93 13.51 2.35
CA ASN A 88 -3.32 13.09 1.00
C ASN A 88 -4.24 11.86 1.05
N LEU A 89 -3.83 10.85 1.81
CA LEU A 89 -4.58 9.61 2.02
C LEU A 89 -5.98 9.86 2.61
N THR A 90 -6.04 10.55 3.76
CA THR A 90 -7.31 10.77 4.47
C THR A 90 -8.25 11.70 3.72
N PHE A 91 -7.71 12.64 2.93
CA PHE A 91 -8.52 13.50 2.07
C PHE A 91 -9.09 12.73 0.89
N SER A 92 -8.31 11.83 0.29
CA SER A 92 -8.79 10.96 -0.81
C SER A 92 -9.93 10.05 -0.34
N LEU A 93 -9.83 9.49 0.86
CA LEU A 93 -10.87 8.63 1.45
C LEU A 93 -12.12 9.39 1.92
N SER A 94 -11.93 10.63 2.36
CA SER A 94 -13.03 11.48 2.87
C SER A 94 -13.69 12.32 1.77
N GLY A 95 -13.24 12.19 0.52
CA GLY A 95 -13.81 12.90 -0.63
C GLY A 95 -15.18 12.36 -1.06
N GLY A 96 -15.45 11.09 -0.78
CA GLY A 96 -16.74 10.43 -1.00
C GLY A 96 -17.15 9.59 0.22
N ASP A 97 -17.80 8.46 -0.03
CA ASP A 97 -18.30 7.53 1.00
C ASP A 97 -17.32 6.38 1.31
N GLU A 98 -16.15 6.35 0.67
CA GLU A 98 -15.13 5.30 0.80
C GLU A 98 -14.68 5.11 2.25
N TRP A 99 -14.55 6.20 3.00
CA TRP A 99 -14.21 6.14 4.42
C TRP A 99 -15.24 5.37 5.27
N LYS A 100 -16.51 5.30 4.86
CA LYS A 100 -17.58 4.59 5.61
C LYS A 100 -17.37 3.09 5.56
N LEU A 101 -17.10 2.56 4.36
CA LEU A 101 -16.77 1.15 4.16
C LEU A 101 -15.51 0.76 4.94
N LEU A 102 -14.48 1.60 4.85
CA LEU A 102 -13.24 1.41 5.62
C LEU A 102 -13.49 1.44 7.13
N ALA A 103 -14.28 2.40 7.62
CA ALA A 103 -14.62 2.51 9.04
C ALA A 103 -15.33 1.27 9.56
N GLU A 104 -16.29 0.74 8.79
CA GLU A 104 -16.99 -0.50 9.13
C GLU A 104 -16.03 -1.70 9.17
N ARG A 105 -15.13 -1.83 8.20
CA ARG A 105 -14.09 -2.88 8.19
C ARG A 105 -13.12 -2.77 9.37
N LEU A 106 -12.84 -1.56 9.83
CA LEU A 106 -12.01 -1.30 11.01
C LEU A 106 -12.79 -1.44 12.34
N GLY A 107 -14.06 -1.82 12.29
CA GLY A 107 -14.88 -2.16 13.45
C GLY A 107 -15.67 -1.02 14.07
N LEU A 108 -15.83 0.11 13.37
CA LEU A 108 -16.72 1.18 13.84
C LEU A 108 -18.18 0.79 13.64
N SER A 109 -19.03 1.18 14.58
CA SER A 109 -20.47 0.96 14.46
C SER A 109 -21.10 1.91 13.44
N GLN A 110 -22.26 1.52 12.90
CA GLN A 110 -23.08 2.39 12.06
C GLN A 110 -23.51 3.68 12.79
N ILE A 111 -23.59 3.66 14.13
CA ILE A 111 -23.88 4.85 14.93
C ILE A 111 -22.69 5.82 14.89
N ASP A 112 -21.47 5.31 15.08
CA ASP A 112 -20.24 6.12 15.03
C ASP A 112 -20.05 6.71 13.63
N ILE A 113 -20.22 5.90 12.58
CA ILE A 113 -20.12 6.35 11.20
C ILE A 113 -21.11 7.48 10.93
N ARG A 114 -22.40 7.31 11.25
CA ARG A 114 -23.41 8.37 11.07
C ARG A 114 -23.11 9.61 11.90
N PHE A 115 -22.54 9.46 13.10
CA PHE A 115 -22.17 10.58 13.94
C PHE A 115 -21.07 11.42 13.29
N LEU A 116 -20.04 10.76 12.73
CA LEU A 116 -18.91 11.40 12.07
C LEU A 116 -19.32 12.05 10.74
N ASP A 117 -20.12 11.38 9.92
CA ASP A 117 -20.54 11.85 8.59
C ASP A 117 -21.12 13.27 8.61
N ALA A 118 -21.89 13.59 9.65
CA ALA A 118 -22.54 14.89 9.78
C ALA A 118 -21.69 15.97 10.48
N ARG A 119 -20.53 15.62 11.06
CA ARG A 119 -19.87 16.48 12.07
C ARG A 119 -18.38 16.71 11.87
N VAL A 120 -17.70 15.92 11.04
CA VAL A 120 -16.25 16.06 10.87
C VAL A 120 -15.87 16.26 9.41
N ARG A 121 -14.94 17.18 9.17
CA ARG A 121 -14.46 17.51 7.81
C ARG A 121 -13.59 16.41 7.21
N ASN A 122 -12.89 15.67 8.05
CA ASN A 122 -12.03 14.56 7.66
C ASN A 122 -12.36 13.33 8.53
N PRO A 123 -13.48 12.65 8.25
CA PRO A 123 -13.89 11.48 9.01
C PRO A 123 -12.83 10.38 9.00
N CYS A 124 -12.12 10.15 7.89
CA CYS A 124 -11.09 9.13 7.84
C CYS A 124 -9.95 9.39 8.83
N ASP A 125 -9.50 10.63 9.00
CA ASP A 125 -8.45 10.96 9.97
C ASP A 125 -8.90 10.67 11.42
N VAL A 126 -10.17 10.93 11.73
CA VAL A 126 -10.78 10.60 13.03
C VAL A 126 -10.87 9.08 13.21
N VAL A 127 -11.28 8.33 12.19
CA VAL A 127 -11.33 6.86 12.22
C VAL A 127 -9.96 6.27 12.55
N LEU A 128 -8.91 6.71 11.85
CA LEU A 128 -7.54 6.26 12.10
C LEU A 128 -7.05 6.61 13.50
N GLY A 129 -7.40 7.80 14.00
CA GLY A 129 -7.12 8.20 15.38
C GLY A 129 -7.82 7.31 16.40
N THR A 130 -9.13 7.07 16.23
CA THR A 130 -9.93 6.21 17.11
C THR A 130 -9.38 4.79 17.12
N VAL A 131 -9.21 4.16 15.97
CA VAL A 131 -8.72 2.77 15.89
C VAL A 131 -7.32 2.65 16.49
N GLY A 132 -6.41 3.57 16.12
CA GLY A 132 -5.05 3.60 16.65
C GLY A 132 -4.96 3.83 18.17
N ASN A 133 -5.97 4.47 18.77
CA ASN A 133 -6.03 4.64 20.23
C ASN A 133 -6.50 3.37 20.96
N HIS A 134 -7.25 2.49 20.30
CA HIS A 134 -7.74 1.24 20.89
C HIS A 134 -6.79 0.07 20.67
N ARG A 135 -6.10 0.05 19.52
CA ARG A 135 -5.14 -0.99 19.17
C ARG A 135 -4.04 -0.44 18.27
N TYR A 136 -2.94 -1.17 18.22
CA TYR A 136 -1.96 -0.97 17.17
C TYR A 136 -2.58 -1.37 15.81
N LEU A 137 -2.46 -0.48 14.83
CA LEU A 137 -2.84 -0.68 13.44
C LEU A 137 -1.62 -0.31 12.59
N SER A 138 -1.07 -1.30 11.90
CA SER A 138 0.11 -1.09 11.06
C SER A 138 -0.28 -0.55 9.69
N VAL A 139 0.65 0.12 9.01
CA VAL A 139 0.47 0.60 7.63
C VAL A 139 0.25 -0.58 6.68
N GLY A 140 0.90 -1.72 6.91
CA GLY A 140 0.68 -2.95 6.13
C GLY A 140 -0.75 -3.47 6.27
N GLU A 141 -1.26 -3.59 7.50
CA GLU A 141 -2.65 -4.01 7.75
C GLU A 141 -3.67 -3.02 7.16
N PHE A 142 -3.39 -1.72 7.30
CA PHE A 142 -4.24 -0.69 6.74
C PHE A 142 -4.24 -0.69 5.21
N TYR A 143 -3.09 -0.95 4.57
CA TYR A 143 -2.98 -1.14 3.12
C TYR A 143 -3.84 -2.32 2.66
N ASP A 144 -3.70 -3.47 3.32
CA ASP A 144 -4.47 -4.67 2.97
C ASP A 144 -5.98 -4.44 3.15
N THR A 145 -6.38 -3.73 4.21
CA THR A 145 -7.77 -3.35 4.43
C THR A 145 -8.31 -2.49 3.29
N LEU A 146 -7.53 -1.53 2.76
CA LEU A 146 -7.94 -0.71 1.61
C LEU A 146 -8.08 -1.55 0.33
N VAL A 147 -7.16 -2.48 0.10
CA VAL A 147 -7.25 -3.41 -1.04
C VAL A 147 -8.50 -4.27 -0.93
N ASP A 148 -8.81 -4.80 0.26
CA ASP A 148 -10.01 -5.59 0.55
C ASP A 148 -11.32 -4.79 0.49
N CYS A 149 -11.22 -3.45 0.54
CA CYS A 149 -12.32 -2.51 0.31
C CYS A 149 -12.46 -2.11 -1.17
N GLU A 150 -11.71 -2.73 -2.07
CA GLU A 150 -11.66 -2.37 -3.50
C GLU A 150 -11.14 -0.94 -3.75
N LEU A 151 -10.24 -0.45 -2.87
CA LEU A 151 -9.59 0.87 -2.97
C LEU A 151 -8.07 0.77 -3.24
N PRO A 152 -7.59 -0.06 -4.18
CA PRO A 152 -6.16 -0.30 -4.37
C PRO A 152 -5.40 0.95 -4.82
N ALA A 153 -6.02 1.85 -5.60
CA ALA A 153 -5.39 3.09 -6.02
C ALA A 153 -5.14 4.06 -4.85
N ILE A 154 -6.02 4.05 -3.85
CA ILE A 154 -5.83 4.83 -2.62
C ILE A 154 -4.77 4.18 -1.73
N ALA A 155 -4.75 2.85 -1.66
CA ALA A 155 -3.72 2.11 -0.92
C ALA A 155 -2.30 2.47 -1.38
N ASP A 156 -2.10 2.60 -2.69
CA ASP A 156 -0.81 2.97 -3.28
C ASP A 156 -0.38 4.44 -3.07
N LEU A 157 -1.24 5.28 -2.46
CA LEU A 157 -0.83 6.62 -2.00
C LEU A 157 0.07 6.56 -0.76
N MET A 158 0.16 5.41 -0.10
CA MET A 158 1.05 5.13 1.03
C MET A 158 2.38 4.57 0.60
#